data_AF-A0A2V2BLU0-F1
#
_entry.id   AF-A0A2V2BLU0-F1
#
_cell.length_a   1.000
_cell.length_b   1.000
_cell.length_c   1.000
_cell.angle_alpha   90.00
_cell.angle_beta   90.00
_cell.angle_gamma   90.00
#
_symmetry.space_group_name_H-M   'P 1'
#
loop_
_entity.id
_entity.type
_entity.pdbx_description
1 polymer ?
#
loop_
_entity_poly.entity_id
_entity_poly.type
_entity_poly.pdbx_seq_one_letter_code
_entity_poly.pdbx_strand_id
1 'polypeptide(L)'
;MKFKTLIALSLVSLSFGSQAASFVVDAKNNCFDPEAVNSKVQSGSPLKFNLDAGTYNIYLTSNSANCASGTSCQIDHVNMAGGMSTARWGSSISSTSQQINVAGSNYYLIAYIGDNNCADNTGTVTIQADKIQ
;
A
#
# COMPACT_ATOMS: atom_id res chain seq x y z
N MET A 1 65.06 -11.34 7.08
CA MET A 1 63.98 -11.31 8.10
C MET A 1 62.83 -10.50 7.52
N LYS A 2 61.77 -11.14 6.99
CA LYS A 2 60.48 -11.37 7.67
C LYS A 2 59.90 -10.11 8.32
N PHE A 3 58.89 -9.51 7.69
CA PHE A 3 57.65 -9.13 8.38
C PHE A 3 56.49 -9.38 7.41
N LYS A 4 55.64 -10.36 7.76
CA LYS A 4 54.38 -10.66 7.09
C LYS A 4 53.33 -9.72 7.69
N THR A 5 52.68 -8.90 6.87
CA THR A 5 51.51 -8.14 7.28
C THR A 5 50.26 -8.92 6.87
N LEU A 6 49.48 -9.31 7.88
CA LEU A 6 48.12 -9.85 7.79
C LEU A 6 47.10 -8.70 7.69
N ILE A 7 45.83 -9.07 7.41
CA ILE A 7 44.55 -8.33 7.58
C ILE A 7 44.04 -7.74 6.24
N ALA A 8 42.80 -7.93 5.77
CA ALA A 8 41.54 -8.36 6.39
C ALA A 8 40.62 -9.10 5.38
N LEU A 9 39.81 -10.04 5.90
CA LEU A 9 38.63 -10.60 5.24
C LEU A 9 37.58 -9.50 5.01
N SER A 10 37.22 -9.20 3.77
CA SER A 10 35.98 -8.48 3.44
C SER A 10 34.84 -9.47 3.28
N LEU A 11 34.22 -9.87 4.39
CA LEU A 11 32.89 -10.48 4.37
C LEU A 11 31.88 -9.38 4.06
N VAL A 12 31.65 -9.13 2.77
CA VAL A 12 30.50 -8.35 2.31
C VAL A 12 29.28 -9.26 2.44
N SER A 13 28.73 -9.34 3.64
CA SER A 13 27.37 -9.84 3.84
C SER A 13 26.42 -8.83 3.21
N LEU A 14 26.05 -9.06 1.94
CA LEU A 14 24.89 -8.44 1.31
C LEU A 14 23.65 -8.91 2.09
N SER A 15 23.34 -8.24 3.19
CA SER A 15 22.04 -8.36 3.82
C SER A 15 21.03 -7.76 2.85
N PHE A 16 20.44 -8.59 2.00
CA PHE A 16 19.13 -8.27 1.41
C PHE A 16 18.13 -8.28 2.57
N GLY A 17 18.15 -7.22 3.38
CA GLY A 17 17.11 -7.00 4.38
C GLY A 17 15.78 -6.97 3.64
N SER A 18 14.79 -7.72 4.12
CA SER A 18 13.42 -7.58 3.64
C SER A 18 13.03 -6.10 3.81
N GLN A 19 12.78 -5.41 2.69
CA GLN A 19 12.32 -4.03 2.72
C GLN A 19 10.83 -4.05 3.03
N ALA A 20 10.47 -3.57 4.22
CA ALA A 20 9.08 -3.38 4.62
C ALA A 20 8.70 -1.91 4.46
N ALA A 21 7.52 -1.64 3.91
CA ALA A 21 6.95 -0.30 3.78
C ALA A 21 5.52 -0.29 4.31
N SER A 22 5.09 0.84 4.87
CA SER A 22 3.74 1.02 5.39
C SER A 22 3.11 2.31 4.89
N PHE A 23 1.81 2.26 4.61
CA PHE A 23 1.06 3.36 4.02
C PHE A 23 -0.28 3.50 4.71
N VAL A 24 -0.56 4.69 5.24
CA VAL A 24 -1.82 4.99 5.93
C VAL A 24 -2.82 5.54 4.93
N VAL A 25 -3.97 4.89 4.84
CA VAL A 25 -5.13 5.28 4.04
C VAL A 25 -6.16 5.89 5.00
N ASP A 26 -6.45 7.17 4.82
CA ASP A 26 -7.48 7.87 5.58
C ASP A 26 -8.86 7.60 4.99
N ALA A 27 -9.79 7.14 5.82
CA ALA A 27 -11.07 6.64 5.36
C ALA A 27 -11.96 7.70 4.69
N LYS A 28 -11.75 8.98 5.00
CA LYS A 28 -12.50 10.09 4.43
C LYS A 28 -11.75 10.71 3.24
N ASN A 29 -10.49 11.08 3.47
CA ASN A 29 -9.69 11.84 2.50
C ASN A 29 -9.24 10.99 1.32
N ASN A 30 -9.06 9.68 1.50
CA ASN A 30 -8.69 8.73 0.45
C ASN A 30 -9.87 7.90 -0.05
N CYS A 31 -11.10 8.41 0.09
CA CYS A 31 -12.30 7.70 -0.32
C CYS A 31 -12.87 8.16 -1.66
N PHE A 32 -13.46 7.19 -2.37
CA PHE A 32 -14.17 7.33 -3.62
C PHE A 32 -15.66 7.10 -3.41
N ASP A 33 -16.43 8.17 -3.63
CA ASP A 33 -17.88 8.18 -3.60
C ASP A 33 -18.42 8.24 -5.04
N PRO A 34 -18.98 7.13 -5.57
CA PRO A 34 -19.56 7.11 -6.91
C PRO A 34 -20.87 7.89 -7.00
N GLU A 35 -21.56 8.10 -5.88
CA GLU A 35 -22.88 8.75 -5.79
C GLU A 35 -22.79 10.26 -5.53
N ALA A 36 -21.60 10.78 -5.22
CA ALA A 36 -21.30 12.21 -5.20
C ALA A 36 -21.37 12.82 -6.62
N VAL A 37 -22.58 12.94 -7.19
CA VAL A 37 -22.79 13.43 -8.55
C VAL A 37 -22.96 14.95 -8.57
N ASN A 38 -21.98 15.64 -9.15
CA ASN A 38 -22.15 16.77 -10.08
C ASN A 38 -20.82 17.00 -10.82
N SER A 39 -20.65 16.31 -11.95
CA SER A 39 -19.56 16.44 -12.94
C SER A 39 -18.13 16.06 -12.54
N LYS A 40 -17.85 15.76 -11.27
CA LYS A 40 -16.55 15.21 -10.86
C LYS A 40 -16.75 14.08 -9.88
N VAL A 41 -16.20 12.94 -10.26
CA VAL A 41 -16.00 11.83 -9.37
C VAL A 41 -15.09 12.32 -8.24
N GLN A 42 -15.59 12.29 -6.99
CA GLN A 42 -14.89 12.31 -5.70
C GLN A 42 -14.92 13.55 -4.79
N SER A 43 -15.23 13.25 -3.51
CA SER A 43 -14.96 14.04 -2.29
C SER A 43 -13.52 13.90 -1.75
N GLY A 44 -12.72 12.98 -2.32
CA GLY A 44 -11.35 12.66 -1.87
C GLY A 44 -10.36 12.42 -3.01
N SER A 45 -9.13 12.03 -2.67
CA SER A 45 -8.08 11.67 -3.63
C SER A 45 -7.40 10.37 -3.22
N PRO A 46 -7.15 9.43 -4.15
CA PRO A 46 -6.45 8.19 -3.81
C PRO A 46 -5.07 8.50 -3.23
N LEU A 47 -4.66 7.70 -2.24
CA LEU A 47 -3.29 7.71 -1.77
C LEU A 47 -2.38 7.26 -2.90
N LYS A 48 -1.37 8.07 -3.24
CA LYS A 48 -0.35 7.73 -4.24
C LYS A 48 0.94 7.39 -3.52
N PHE A 49 1.53 6.26 -3.85
CA PHE A 49 2.78 5.81 -3.24
C PHE A 49 3.58 4.95 -4.22
N ASN A 50 4.87 4.81 -3.94
CA ASN A 50 5.78 4.03 -4.76
C ASN A 50 6.33 2.86 -3.93
N LEU A 51 6.53 1.74 -4.61
CA LEU A 51 7.34 0.64 -4.15
C LEU A 51 8.44 0.42 -5.18
N ASP A 52 9.61 -0.01 -4.74
CA ASP A 52 10.66 -0.46 -5.63
C ASP A 52 10.18 -1.67 -6.45
N ALA A 53 10.88 -1.96 -7.55
CA ALA A 53 10.67 -3.18 -8.31
C ALA A 53 10.86 -4.41 -7.41
N GLY A 54 9.94 -5.37 -7.48
CA GLY A 54 10.03 -6.62 -6.73
C GLY A 54 8.68 -7.24 -6.42
N THR A 55 8.70 -8.32 -5.66
CA THR A 55 7.52 -9.05 -5.21
C THR A 55 7.26 -8.73 -3.74
N TYR A 56 6.01 -8.44 -3.41
CA TYR A 56 5.59 -8.02 -2.08
C TYR A 56 4.42 -8.87 -1.58
N ASN A 57 4.41 -9.16 -0.28
CA ASN A 57 3.20 -9.51 0.44
C ASN A 57 2.52 -8.23 0.92
N ILE A 58 1.26 -8.04 0.55
CA ILE A 58 0.45 -6.87 0.88
C ILE A 58 -0.72 -7.30 1.75
N TYR A 59 -0.95 -6.61 2.86
CA TYR A 59 -2.07 -6.84 3.78
C TYR A 59 -2.35 -5.61 4.64
N LEU A 60 -3.49 -5.61 5.32
CA LEU A 60 -3.84 -4.58 6.29
C LEU A 60 -3.45 -5.01 7.71
N THR A 61 -2.76 -4.14 8.45
CA THR A 61 -2.23 -4.44 9.80
C THR A 61 -2.93 -3.70 10.93
N SER A 62 -3.35 -2.46 10.71
CA SER A 62 -4.14 -1.67 11.68
C SER A 62 -5.36 -1.08 10.99
N ASN A 63 -6.54 -1.26 11.59
CA ASN A 63 -7.78 -0.78 11.02
C ASN A 63 -8.69 -0.18 12.09
N SER A 64 -8.89 1.14 12.00
CA SER A 64 -9.91 1.88 12.76
C SER A 64 -10.95 2.52 11.85
N ALA A 65 -10.90 2.22 10.54
CA ALA A 65 -11.76 2.83 9.54
C ALA A 65 -13.20 2.33 9.64
N ASN A 66 -14.13 3.27 9.69
CA ASN A 66 -15.56 2.99 9.85
C ASN A 66 -16.40 4.14 9.26
N CYS A 67 -17.59 3.82 8.77
CA CYS A 67 -18.57 4.83 8.36
C CYS A 67 -19.54 5.15 9.51
N ALA A 68 -20.13 6.37 9.53
CA ALA A 68 -20.87 6.84 10.71
C ALA A 68 -22.18 6.06 11.01
N SER A 69 -22.64 5.21 10.09
CA SER A 69 -23.89 4.45 10.24
C SER A 69 -23.82 3.21 11.14
N GLY A 70 -22.77 3.06 11.96
CA GLY A 70 -22.74 2.18 13.14
C GLY A 70 -21.66 1.10 13.11
N THR A 71 -21.58 0.29 14.17
CA THR A 71 -20.60 -0.81 14.34
C THR A 71 -20.66 -1.89 13.25
N SER A 72 -21.67 -1.87 12.37
CA SER A 72 -21.82 -2.76 11.22
C SER A 72 -21.15 -2.26 9.93
N CYS A 73 -20.52 -1.07 9.93
CA CYS A 73 -19.88 -0.48 8.74
C CYS A 73 -18.34 -0.44 8.86
N GLN A 74 -17.74 -1.52 9.35
CA GLN A 74 -16.29 -1.61 9.38
C GLN A 74 -15.75 -1.64 7.95
N ILE A 75 -14.83 -0.72 7.63
CA ILE A 75 -14.17 -0.66 6.33
C ILE A 75 -12.93 -1.54 6.42
N ASP A 76 -13.07 -2.81 6.07
CA ASP A 76 -12.03 -3.84 6.18
C ASP A 76 -11.27 -4.12 4.87
N HIS A 77 -11.59 -3.35 3.84
CA HIS A 77 -11.01 -3.46 2.53
C HIS A 77 -10.48 -2.12 2.02
N VAL A 78 -9.34 -2.17 1.33
CA VAL A 78 -8.80 -1.05 0.57
C VAL A 78 -8.63 -1.48 -0.88
N ASN A 79 -9.17 -0.70 -1.81
CA ASN A 79 -8.93 -0.93 -3.22
C ASN A 79 -7.53 -0.42 -3.55
N MET A 80 -6.71 -1.26 -4.18
CA MET A 80 -5.37 -0.93 -4.60
C MET A 80 -5.21 -1.22 -6.09
N ALA A 81 -4.60 -0.30 -6.82
CA ALA A 81 -4.35 -0.48 -8.25
C ALA A 81 -2.94 -0.04 -8.63
N GLY A 82 -2.41 -0.69 -9.67
CA GLY A 82 -1.07 -0.49 -10.17
C GLY A 82 -0.97 -0.73 -11.67
N GLY A 83 0.27 -0.70 -12.17
CA GLY A 83 0.55 -0.93 -13.60
C GLY A 83 0.06 0.20 -14.51
N MET A 84 0.11 1.45 -14.03
CA MET A 84 -0.28 2.63 -14.79
C MET A 84 0.73 2.98 -15.89
N SER A 85 0.89 2.10 -16.88
CA SER A 85 1.60 2.35 -18.16
C SER A 85 1.53 1.21 -19.16
N THR A 86 1.52 -0.04 -18.70
CA THR A 86 1.54 -1.23 -19.56
C THR A 86 0.29 -2.07 -19.35
N ALA A 87 0.21 -2.81 -18.24
CA ALA A 87 -0.95 -3.61 -17.86
C ALA A 87 -1.48 -3.14 -16.51
N ARG A 88 -2.66 -2.50 -16.53
CA ARG A 88 -3.35 -2.07 -15.31
C ARG A 88 -3.90 -3.27 -14.58
N TRP A 89 -3.73 -3.27 -13.26
CA TRP A 89 -4.34 -4.24 -12.37
C TRP A 89 -4.96 -3.52 -11.17
N GLY A 90 -5.96 -4.16 -10.57
CA GLY A 90 -6.60 -3.69 -9.34
C GLY A 90 -6.97 -4.89 -8.47
N SER A 91 -6.91 -4.71 -7.16
CA SER A 91 -7.27 -5.73 -6.17
C SER A 91 -7.87 -5.09 -4.92
N SER A 92 -8.71 -5.84 -4.23
CA SER A 92 -9.17 -5.50 -2.89
C SER A 92 -8.19 -6.09 -1.86
N ILE A 93 -7.57 -5.23 -1.07
CA ILE A 93 -6.63 -5.58 -0.01
C ILE A 93 -7.40 -5.72 1.30
N SER A 94 -7.15 -6.80 2.04
CA SER A 94 -7.71 -7.04 3.38
C SER A 94 -6.61 -7.40 4.38
N SER A 95 -6.97 -7.80 5.60
CA SER A 95 -6.03 -8.35 6.57
C SER A 95 -5.38 -9.67 6.11
N THR A 96 -5.92 -10.32 5.08
CA THR A 96 -5.31 -11.51 4.48
C THR A 96 -4.21 -11.09 3.50
N SER A 97 -3.00 -11.63 3.69
CA SER A 97 -1.86 -11.41 2.81
C SER A 97 -2.11 -11.87 1.38
N GLN A 98 -1.82 -10.97 0.44
CA GLN A 98 -1.81 -11.27 -0.99
C GLN A 98 -0.48 -10.85 -1.62
N GLN A 99 -0.02 -11.64 -2.58
CA GLN A 99 1.22 -11.35 -3.28
C GLN A 99 0.95 -10.44 -4.49
N ILE A 100 1.78 -9.41 -4.65
CA ILE A 100 1.80 -8.58 -5.86
C ILE A 100 3.21 -8.52 -6.44
N ASN A 101 3.28 -8.33 -7.75
CA ASN A 101 4.52 -8.06 -8.46
C ASN A 101 4.54 -6.59 -8.92
N VAL A 102 5.54 -5.85 -8.46
CA VAL A 102 5.82 -4.48 -8.88
C VAL A 102 6.88 -4.55 -9.96
N ALA A 103 6.47 -4.36 -11.23
CA ALA A 103 7.29 -4.63 -12.41
C ALA A 103 8.50 -3.69 -12.62
N GLY A 104 8.71 -2.70 -11.74
CA GLY A 104 9.80 -1.74 -11.84
C GLY A 104 9.64 -0.72 -12.97
N SER A 105 9.70 0.55 -12.60
CA SER A 105 9.61 1.82 -13.38
C SER A 105 8.61 2.77 -12.70
N ASN A 106 8.79 4.08 -12.94
CA ASN A 106 8.20 5.27 -12.27
C ASN A 106 6.67 5.38 -12.19
N TYR A 107 5.97 4.29 -11.88
CA TYR A 107 4.52 4.23 -11.83
C TYR A 107 4.07 4.10 -10.38
N TYR A 108 3.36 5.13 -9.94
CA TYR A 108 2.78 5.17 -8.61
C TYR A 108 1.64 4.13 -8.53
N LEU A 109 1.61 3.44 -7.39
CA LEU A 109 0.46 2.67 -6.94
C LEU A 109 -0.58 3.66 -6.40
N ILE A 110 -1.84 3.27 -6.47
CA ILE A 110 -2.92 3.99 -5.82
C ILE A 110 -3.65 3.09 -4.84
N ALA A 111 -4.05 3.66 -3.70
CA ALA A 111 -4.93 3.02 -2.74
C ALA A 111 -6.08 3.96 -2.37
N TYR A 112 -7.29 3.42 -2.24
CA TYR A 112 -8.47 4.18 -1.86
C TYR A 112 -9.54 3.28 -1.24
N ILE A 113 -10.40 3.90 -0.44
CA ILE A 113 -11.63 3.27 0.08
C ILE A 113 -12.76 3.57 -0.89
N GLY A 114 -13.59 2.57 -1.20
CA GLY A 114 -14.82 2.78 -1.95
C GLY A 114 -15.99 2.77 -0.97
N ASP A 115 -16.76 3.85 -0.92
CA ASP A 115 -17.92 3.98 -0.05
C ASP A 115 -18.94 4.95 -0.67
N ASN A 116 -20.23 4.75 -0.45
CA ASN A 116 -21.28 5.60 -1.04
C ASN A 116 -21.44 6.95 -0.33
N ASN A 117 -20.77 7.18 0.81
CA ASN A 117 -20.77 8.45 1.52
C ASN A 117 -19.43 8.69 2.24
N CYS A 118 -18.38 9.03 1.49
CA CYS A 118 -17.07 9.34 2.06
C CYS A 118 -17.09 10.45 3.14
N ALA A 119 -18.13 11.30 3.17
CA ALA A 119 -18.24 12.39 4.12
C ALA A 119 -18.47 11.93 5.57
N ASP A 120 -18.93 10.71 5.79
CA ASP A 120 -19.18 10.18 7.13
C ASP A 120 -18.14 9.15 7.60
N ASN A 121 -17.19 8.80 6.71
CA ASN A 121 -16.06 7.96 7.06
C ASN A 121 -15.15 8.62 8.10
N THR A 122 -14.61 7.78 8.97
CA THR A 122 -13.68 8.15 10.04
C THR A 122 -12.60 7.09 10.19
N GLY A 123 -11.49 7.43 10.85
CA GLY A 123 -10.41 6.50 11.11
C GLY A 123 -9.51 6.23 9.89
N THR A 124 -8.65 5.23 10.05
CA THR A 124 -7.57 4.94 9.08
C THR A 124 -7.34 3.45 8.95
N VAL A 125 -6.82 3.04 7.79
CA VAL A 125 -6.31 1.70 7.54
C VAL A 125 -4.83 1.78 7.16
N THR A 126 -3.99 0.90 7.70
CA THR A 126 -2.58 0.79 7.29
C THR A 126 -2.39 -0.39 6.36
N ILE A 127 -1.90 -0.12 5.16
CA ILE A 127 -1.35 -1.12 4.25
C ILE A 127 0.09 -1.41 4.69
N GLN A 128 0.41 -2.68 4.86
CA GLN A 128 1.76 -3.19 5.03
C GLN A 128 2.22 -3.86 3.72
N ALA A 129 3.44 -3.57 3.31
CA ALA A 129 4.07 -4.13 2.13
C ALA A 129 5.44 -4.70 2.48
N ASP A 130 5.52 -6.02 2.55
CA ASP A 130 6.76 -6.73 2.90
C ASP A 130 7.39 -7.30 1.64
N LYS A 131 8.55 -6.77 1.25
CA LYS A 131 9.29 -7.25 0.10
C LYS A 131 9.83 -8.64 0.39
N ILE A 132 9.55 -9.57 -0.52
CA ILE A 132 10.01 -10.96 -0.44
C ILE A 132 11.05 -11.30 -1.51
N GLN A 133 11.05 -10.60 -2.65
CA GLN A 133 12.07 -10.73 -3.72
C GLN A 133 12.29 -9.39 -4.42
#